data_AF-A0AAP0F9Z7-F1
#
_entry.id   AF-A0AAP0F9Z7-F1
#
_cell.length_a   1.000
_cell.length_b   1.000
_cell.length_c   1.000
_cell.angle_alpha   90.00
_cell.angle_beta   90.00
_cell.angle_gamma   90.00
#
_symmetry.space_group_name_H-M   'P 1'
#
loop_
_entity.id
_entity.type
_entity.pdbx_description
1 polymer ?
#
loop_
_entity_poly.entity_id
_entity_poly.type
_entity_poly.pdbx_seq_one_letter_code
_entity_poly.pdbx_strand_id
1 'polypeptide(L)'
;MGSWNLSPGALEKNKYLPSLEALGNFSECKSAALMLLQKGKDECSYKSCHIGNTFIPKLHGKVMATENFFYTSEFFGLPPKAFLSDMVSAGEKFCGEHWSKLQKKYPSLDEEDLLRYCFSSAYIVALLHDSLGIALNDDRIGFVNQLGGIPLDWALGAFILHNMSNLEVERPHWISILLIGDSNVLFSLFVISLVVIFMARSTTKFWKPQLKTIYDLEKGRYIVTRVGR
;
A
#
# COMPACT_ATOMS: atom_id res chain seq x y z
N MET A 1 8.77 -30.32 -32.78
CA MET A 1 8.39 -28.90 -32.97
C MET A 1 6.94 -28.87 -33.40
N GLY A 2 6.02 -28.83 -32.43
CA GLY A 2 4.58 -28.83 -32.66
C GLY A 2 4.04 -27.41 -32.50
N SER A 3 3.41 -26.90 -33.57
CA SER A 3 2.72 -25.61 -33.58
C SER A 3 1.41 -25.74 -32.82
N TRP A 4 1.24 -24.97 -31.73
CA TRP A 4 -0.03 -24.84 -31.03
C TRP A 4 -0.75 -23.59 -31.56
N ASN A 5 -1.62 -23.78 -32.54
CA ASN A 5 -2.59 -22.76 -32.97
C ASN A 5 -3.77 -22.80 -31.98
N LEU A 6 -3.77 -21.89 -31.00
CA LEU A 6 -4.96 -21.60 -30.20
C LEU A 6 -5.82 -20.58 -30.95
N SER A 7 -6.87 -21.03 -31.62
CA SER A 7 -7.96 -20.17 -32.08
C SER A 7 -8.73 -19.64 -30.87
N PRO A 8 -9.09 -18.34 -30.81
CA PRO A 8 -10.03 -17.84 -29.82
C PRO A 8 -11.42 -18.40 -30.13
N GLY A 9 -11.99 -19.12 -29.18
CA GLY A 9 -13.36 -19.63 -29.27
C GLY A 9 -14.34 -18.50 -29.52
N ALA A 10 -15.03 -18.56 -30.65
CA ALA A 10 -16.22 -17.77 -30.90
C ALA A 10 -17.22 -18.06 -29.79
N LEU A 11 -17.61 -17.02 -29.04
CA LEU A 11 -18.71 -17.06 -28.10
C LEU A 11 -19.98 -17.43 -28.87
N GLU A 12 -20.38 -18.71 -28.80
CA GLU A 12 -21.68 -19.15 -29.31
C GLU A 12 -22.77 -18.32 -28.63
N LYS A 13 -23.45 -17.48 -29.42
CA LYS A 13 -24.71 -16.85 -29.07
C LYS A 13 -25.72 -17.96 -28.78
N ASN A 14 -25.81 -18.36 -27.51
CA ASN A 14 -26.83 -19.28 -27.06
C ASN A 14 -28.21 -18.66 -27.27
N LYS A 15 -28.91 -19.24 -28.23
CA LYS A 15 -30.36 -19.17 -28.46
C LYS A 15 -31.07 -19.52 -27.14
N TYR A 16 -32.13 -18.77 -26.81
CA TYR A 16 -33.03 -18.95 -25.64
C TYR A 16 -32.59 -18.29 -24.32
N LEU A 17 -32.43 -16.96 -24.33
CA LEU A 17 -32.99 -16.15 -23.24
C LEU A 17 -34.33 -15.59 -23.74
N PRO A 18 -35.41 -15.56 -22.93
CA PRO A 18 -36.56 -14.73 -23.23
C PRO A 18 -36.06 -13.34 -23.58
N SER A 19 -36.71 -12.64 -24.50
CA SER A 19 -36.46 -11.22 -24.79
C SER A 19 -36.54 -10.43 -23.49
N LEU A 20 -35.41 -10.35 -22.77
CA LEU A 20 -35.28 -9.58 -21.54
C LEU A 20 -35.18 -8.15 -22.02
N GLU A 21 -36.31 -7.45 -22.04
CA GLU A 21 -36.32 -6.02 -22.28
C GLU A 21 -35.58 -5.35 -21.13
N ALA A 22 -34.32 -4.99 -21.38
CA ALA A 22 -33.54 -4.21 -20.43
C ALA A 22 -34.14 -2.80 -20.33
N LEU A 23 -34.81 -2.53 -19.20
CA LEU A 23 -35.51 -1.26 -18.97
C LEU A 23 -34.57 -0.09 -18.66
N GLY A 24 -33.32 -0.36 -18.25
CA GLY A 24 -32.35 0.69 -17.95
C GLY A 24 -32.64 1.43 -16.64
N ASN A 25 -32.74 0.71 -15.52
CA ASN A 25 -32.98 1.31 -14.20
C ASN A 25 -31.74 1.22 -13.31
N PHE A 26 -31.11 2.37 -13.02
CA PHE A 26 -29.91 2.44 -12.20
C PHE A 26 -30.14 1.91 -10.77
N SER A 27 -31.26 2.25 -10.13
CA SER A 27 -31.54 1.85 -8.75
C SER A 27 -31.73 0.35 -8.61
N GLU A 28 -32.43 -0.27 -9.56
CA GLU A 28 -32.58 -1.72 -9.63
C GLU A 28 -31.25 -2.41 -9.95
N CYS A 29 -30.47 -1.86 -10.89
CA CYS A 29 -29.14 -2.37 -11.22
C CYS A 29 -28.20 -2.31 -10.00
N LYS A 30 -28.23 -1.21 -9.25
CA LYS A 30 -27.46 -1.04 -8.01
C LYS A 30 -27.88 -2.04 -6.95
N SER A 31 -29.19 -2.24 -6.78
CA SER A 31 -29.74 -3.23 -5.84
C SER A 31 -29.33 -4.66 -6.22
N ALA A 32 -29.37 -5.00 -7.51
CA ALA A 32 -28.91 -6.29 -8.00
C ALA A 32 -27.39 -6.47 -7.81
N ALA A 33 -26.59 -5.44 -8.08
CA ALA A 33 -25.14 -5.45 -7.82
C ALA A 33 -24.84 -5.64 -6.31
N LEU A 34 -25.62 -5.00 -5.44
CA LEU A 34 -25.52 -5.17 -3.99
C LEU A 34 -25.85 -6.61 -3.57
N MET A 35 -26.87 -7.22 -4.16
CA MET A 35 -27.19 -8.65 -3.91
C MET A 35 -26.02 -9.56 -4.29
N LEU A 36 -25.34 -9.29 -5.41
CA LEU A 36 -24.14 -10.03 -5.81
C LEU A 36 -23.02 -9.87 -4.78
N LEU A 37 -22.78 -8.64 -4.32
CA LEU A 37 -21.77 -8.33 -3.30
C LEU A 37 -22.09 -8.96 -1.94
N GLN A 38 -23.36 -9.22 -1.63
CA GLN A 38 -23.80 -9.79 -0.35
C GLN A 38 -23.97 -11.31 -0.40
N LYS A 39 -23.68 -11.97 -1.52
CA LYS A 39 -23.81 -13.43 -1.64
C LYS A 39 -22.94 -14.14 -0.59
N GLY A 40 -23.56 -15.05 0.18
CA GLY A 40 -22.88 -15.80 1.25
C GLY A 40 -22.67 -15.04 2.55
N LYS A 41 -23.34 -13.89 2.75
CA LYS A 41 -23.21 -13.07 3.97
C LYS A 41 -23.70 -13.77 5.24
N ASP A 42 -24.60 -14.74 5.10
CA ASP A 42 -25.08 -15.62 6.15
C ASP A 42 -23.98 -16.50 6.77
N GLU A 43 -22.89 -16.74 6.04
CA GLU A 43 -21.71 -17.50 6.52
C GLU A 43 -20.64 -16.62 7.18
N CYS A 44 -20.98 -15.38 7.56
CA CYS A 44 -20.03 -14.45 8.18
C CYS A 44 -19.64 -14.91 9.61
N SER A 45 -18.37 -15.27 9.79
CA SER A 45 -17.81 -15.64 11.10
C SER A 45 -17.53 -14.45 12.04
N TYR A 46 -17.66 -13.23 11.55
CA TYR A 46 -17.40 -11.99 12.30
C TYR A 46 -18.70 -11.30 12.70
N LYS A 47 -18.63 -10.30 13.60
CA LYS A 47 -19.80 -9.50 14.00
C LYS A 47 -20.48 -8.81 12.81
N SER A 48 -19.73 -8.43 11.80
CA SER A 48 -20.24 -7.82 10.57
C SER A 48 -19.32 -8.10 9.38
N CYS A 49 -19.89 -8.55 8.27
CA CYS A 49 -19.22 -8.66 6.97
C CYS A 49 -19.88 -7.70 5.98
N HIS A 50 -19.04 -7.06 5.18
CA HIS A 50 -19.46 -6.01 4.25
C HIS A 50 -19.61 -6.54 2.82
N ILE A 51 -18.79 -7.52 2.43
CA ILE A 51 -18.83 -8.20 1.13
C ILE A 51 -18.88 -9.71 1.39
N GLY A 52 -20.00 -10.35 1.04
CA GLY A 52 -20.26 -11.76 1.35
C GLY A 52 -19.97 -12.08 2.80
N ASN A 53 -19.19 -13.13 3.04
CA ASN A 53 -18.69 -13.55 4.36
C ASN A 53 -17.34 -12.91 4.76
N THR A 54 -16.87 -11.91 4.02
CA THR A 54 -15.56 -11.27 4.26
C THR A 54 -15.69 -10.10 5.24
N PHE A 55 -14.90 -10.13 6.31
CA PHE A 55 -14.72 -9.01 7.21
C PHE A 55 -13.88 -7.92 6.55
N ILE A 56 -14.38 -6.68 6.61
CA ILE A 56 -13.66 -5.50 6.15
C ILE A 56 -13.65 -4.51 7.30
N PRO A 57 -12.47 -4.07 7.78
CA PRO A 57 -12.40 -3.07 8.83
C PRO A 57 -12.95 -1.73 8.33
N LYS A 58 -13.34 -0.86 9.27
CA LYS A 58 -13.77 0.49 8.91
C LYS A 58 -12.67 1.18 8.12
N LEU A 59 -13.01 1.72 6.96
CA LEU A 59 -12.04 2.41 6.12
C LEU A 59 -11.62 3.72 6.79
N HIS A 60 -10.31 3.97 6.88
CA HIS A 60 -9.71 5.20 7.40
C HIS A 60 -8.82 5.87 6.33
N GLY A 61 -8.71 7.20 6.37
CA GLY A 61 -7.89 7.97 5.43
C GLY A 61 -8.47 8.12 4.00
N LYS A 62 -7.65 8.66 3.10
CA LYS A 62 -8.02 8.84 1.69
C LYS A 62 -7.86 7.52 0.93
N VAL A 63 -8.76 7.26 0.00
CA VAL A 63 -8.82 6.05 -0.81
C VAL A 63 -8.65 6.45 -2.28
N MET A 64 -7.75 5.78 -2.98
CA MET A 64 -7.61 5.93 -4.43
C MET A 64 -8.33 4.79 -5.12
N ALA A 65 -9.26 5.12 -6.00
CA ALA A 65 -10.00 4.17 -6.81
C ALA A 65 -9.38 4.16 -8.23
N THR A 66 -8.61 3.11 -8.51
CA THR A 66 -7.84 2.92 -9.75
C THR A 66 -8.60 2.05 -10.77
N GLU A 67 -8.00 1.81 -11.93
CA GLU A 67 -8.50 0.89 -12.96
C GLU A 67 -9.96 1.15 -13.35
N ASN A 68 -10.82 0.13 -13.34
CA ASN A 68 -12.21 0.24 -13.77
C ASN A 68 -13.02 1.29 -13.00
N PHE A 69 -12.64 1.62 -11.75
CA PHE A 69 -13.26 2.75 -11.05
C PHE A 69 -12.91 4.07 -11.73
N PHE A 70 -11.63 4.26 -12.05
CA PHE A 70 -11.14 5.43 -12.76
C PHE A 70 -11.72 5.52 -14.18
N TYR A 71 -11.64 4.46 -14.99
CA TYR A 71 -12.12 4.49 -16.37
C TYR A 71 -13.63 4.71 -16.48
N THR A 72 -14.41 4.19 -15.52
CA THR A 72 -15.85 4.48 -15.45
C THR A 72 -16.10 5.96 -15.11
N SER A 73 -15.37 6.50 -14.15
CA SER A 73 -15.44 7.93 -13.80
C SER A 73 -15.03 8.83 -14.99
N GLU A 74 -13.96 8.47 -15.68
CA GLU A 74 -13.44 9.17 -16.85
C GLU A 74 -14.43 9.15 -18.02
N PHE A 75 -15.06 8.00 -18.28
CA PHE A 75 -16.11 7.88 -19.30
C PHE A 75 -17.27 8.86 -19.08
N PHE A 76 -17.68 9.05 -17.83
CA PHE A 76 -18.72 10.01 -17.48
C PHE A 76 -18.25 11.47 -17.44
N GLY A 77 -16.95 11.72 -17.67
CA GLY A 77 -16.35 13.05 -17.59
C GLY A 77 -16.31 13.61 -16.17
N LEU A 78 -16.28 12.74 -15.17
CA LEU A 78 -16.22 13.14 -13.77
C LEU A 78 -14.79 13.55 -13.38
N PRO A 79 -14.61 14.61 -12.58
CA PRO A 79 -13.28 15.02 -12.13
C PRO A 79 -12.65 13.97 -11.19
N PRO A 80 -11.31 13.95 -11.03
CA PRO A 80 -10.63 12.97 -10.16
C PRO A 80 -11.08 12.95 -8.69
N LYS A 81 -11.70 14.03 -8.20
CA LYS A 81 -12.26 14.16 -6.85
C LYS A 81 -13.79 14.25 -6.86
N ALA A 82 -14.44 13.64 -7.85
CA ALA A 82 -15.89 13.55 -7.90
C ALA A 82 -16.43 12.80 -6.67
N PHE A 83 -17.61 13.20 -6.22
CA PHE A 83 -18.32 12.52 -5.17
C PHE A 83 -19.03 11.28 -5.71
N LEU A 84 -19.38 10.33 -4.84
CA LEU A 84 -20.21 9.19 -5.25
C LEU A 84 -21.62 9.65 -5.68
N SER A 85 -22.11 10.77 -5.18
CA SER A 85 -23.36 11.40 -5.65
C SER A 85 -23.28 11.84 -7.12
N ASP A 86 -22.11 12.26 -7.60
CA ASP A 86 -21.90 12.58 -9.01
C ASP A 86 -21.95 11.30 -9.86
N MET A 87 -21.34 10.21 -9.38
CA MET A 87 -21.40 8.88 -10.01
C MET A 87 -22.84 8.35 -10.08
N VAL A 88 -23.64 8.53 -9.01
CA VAL A 88 -25.07 8.20 -9.00
C VAL A 88 -25.80 8.97 -10.10
N SER A 89 -25.63 10.30 -10.13
CA SER A 89 -26.31 11.16 -11.10
C SER A 89 -25.94 10.80 -12.55
N ALA A 90 -24.66 10.50 -12.79
CA ALA A 90 -24.18 10.07 -14.10
C ALA A 90 -24.75 8.69 -14.50
N GLY A 91 -24.75 7.74 -13.56
CA GLY A 91 -25.30 6.40 -13.74
C GLY A 91 -26.81 6.41 -14.02
N GLU A 92 -27.59 7.17 -13.26
CA GLU A 92 -29.04 7.34 -13.48
C GLU A 92 -29.33 7.87 -14.89
N LYS A 93 -28.61 8.92 -15.30
CA LYS A 93 -28.75 9.50 -16.63
C LYS A 93 -28.37 8.54 -17.75
N PHE A 94 -27.31 7.76 -17.56
CA PHE A 94 -26.82 6.84 -18.59
C PHE A 94 -27.68 5.59 -18.68
N CYS A 95 -27.99 4.95 -17.56
CA CYS A 95 -28.82 3.75 -17.50
C CYS A 95 -30.23 4.02 -18.03
N GLY A 96 -30.82 5.18 -17.72
CA GLY A 96 -32.16 5.55 -18.15
C GLY A 96 -32.29 6.03 -19.60
N GLU A 97 -31.20 6.06 -20.36
CA GLU A 97 -31.23 6.48 -21.76
C GLU A 97 -31.46 5.30 -22.70
N HIS A 98 -32.14 5.56 -23.82
CA HIS A 98 -32.36 4.53 -24.83
C HIS A 98 -31.05 4.11 -25.51
N TRP A 99 -30.87 2.80 -25.66
CA TRP A 99 -29.70 2.20 -26.29
C TRP A 99 -29.32 2.83 -27.63
N SER A 100 -30.31 3.06 -28.51
CA SER A 100 -30.10 3.64 -29.84
C SER A 100 -29.56 5.08 -29.80
N LYS A 101 -29.83 5.84 -28.74
CA LYS A 101 -29.25 7.18 -28.53
C LYS A 101 -27.85 7.09 -27.96
N LEU A 102 -27.59 6.14 -27.06
CA LEU A 102 -26.25 5.90 -26.52
C LEU A 102 -25.28 5.51 -27.64
N GLN A 103 -25.66 4.59 -28.52
CA GLN A 103 -24.87 4.21 -29.68
C GLN A 103 -24.53 5.40 -30.60
N LYS A 104 -25.50 6.29 -30.85
CA LYS A 104 -25.27 7.51 -31.64
C LYS A 104 -24.36 8.52 -30.93
N LYS A 105 -24.45 8.60 -29.60
CA LYS A 105 -23.63 9.52 -28.79
C LYS A 105 -22.18 9.04 -28.67
N TYR A 106 -21.96 7.73 -28.66
CA TYR A 106 -20.64 7.12 -28.49
C TYR A 106 -20.29 6.18 -29.67
N PRO A 107 -20.21 6.70 -30.91
CA PRO A 107 -20.06 5.86 -32.10
C PRO A 107 -18.69 5.19 -32.23
N SER A 108 -17.69 5.65 -31.48
CA SER A 108 -16.31 5.14 -31.51
C SER A 108 -16.02 4.09 -30.42
N LEU A 109 -16.96 3.85 -29.51
CA LEU A 109 -16.80 2.83 -28.47
C LEU A 109 -17.32 1.49 -28.99
N ASP A 110 -16.63 0.42 -28.61
CA ASP A 110 -17.13 -0.92 -28.83
C ASP A 110 -18.45 -1.13 -28.08
N GLU A 111 -19.37 -1.87 -28.71
CA GLU A 111 -20.70 -2.08 -28.17
C GLU A 111 -20.65 -2.82 -26.82
N GLU A 112 -19.74 -3.79 -26.67
CA GLU A 112 -19.59 -4.56 -25.43
C GLU A 112 -19.07 -3.68 -24.29
N ASP A 113 -18.19 -2.74 -24.59
CA ASP A 113 -17.69 -1.79 -23.59
C ASP A 113 -18.77 -0.80 -23.19
N LEU A 114 -19.55 -0.30 -24.16
CA LEU A 114 -20.64 0.63 -23.88
C LEU A 114 -21.72 0.01 -22.98
N LEU A 115 -22.03 -1.28 -23.16
CA LEU A 115 -22.99 -2.03 -22.34
C LEU A 115 -22.59 -2.10 -20.87
N ARG A 116 -21.28 -2.05 -20.57
CA ARG A 116 -20.76 -2.23 -19.21
C ARG A 116 -20.98 -1.01 -18.33
N TYR A 117 -21.00 0.21 -18.87
CA TYR A 117 -20.96 1.43 -18.05
C TYR A 117 -22.15 1.61 -17.12
N CYS A 118 -23.36 1.17 -17.52
CA CYS A 118 -24.50 1.21 -16.60
C CYS A 118 -24.25 0.32 -15.38
N PHE A 119 -23.87 -0.94 -15.60
CA PHE A 119 -23.52 -1.87 -14.53
C PHE A 119 -22.33 -1.39 -13.71
N SER A 120 -21.26 -0.90 -14.35
CA SER A 120 -20.07 -0.40 -13.67
C SER A 120 -20.41 0.76 -12.74
N SER A 121 -21.19 1.74 -13.19
CA SER A 121 -21.63 2.87 -12.35
C SER A 121 -22.42 2.41 -11.12
N ALA A 122 -23.36 1.49 -11.32
CA ALA A 122 -24.20 0.95 -10.26
C ALA A 122 -23.39 0.09 -9.28
N TYR A 123 -22.48 -0.75 -9.78
CA TYR A 123 -21.60 -1.59 -8.99
C TYR A 123 -20.64 -0.76 -8.13
N ILE A 124 -20.05 0.30 -8.68
CA ILE A 124 -19.17 1.21 -7.94
C ILE A 124 -19.90 1.80 -6.73
N VAL A 125 -21.13 2.28 -6.91
CA VAL A 125 -21.93 2.85 -5.81
C VAL A 125 -22.35 1.75 -4.83
N ALA A 126 -22.82 0.59 -5.30
CA ALA A 126 -23.20 -0.52 -4.44
C ALA A 126 -22.03 -0.99 -3.56
N LEU A 127 -20.82 -1.04 -4.10
CA LEU A 127 -19.63 -1.43 -3.37
C LEU A 127 -19.18 -0.36 -2.37
N LEU A 128 -18.94 0.86 -2.83
CA LEU A 128 -18.31 1.89 -2.01
C LEU A 128 -19.28 2.50 -0.99
N HIS A 129 -20.53 2.76 -1.40
CA HIS A 129 -21.55 3.34 -0.53
C HIS A 129 -22.30 2.26 0.25
N ASP A 130 -23.01 1.37 -0.44
CA ASP A 130 -23.99 0.49 0.21
C ASP A 130 -23.32 -0.65 1.01
N SER A 131 -22.16 -1.15 0.56
CA SER A 131 -21.42 -2.23 1.22
C SER A 131 -20.36 -1.71 2.19
N LEU A 132 -19.48 -0.80 1.74
CA LEU A 132 -18.34 -0.30 2.52
C LEU A 132 -18.66 0.94 3.37
N GLY A 133 -19.85 1.52 3.22
CA GLY A 133 -20.36 2.58 4.10
C GLY A 133 -19.71 3.95 3.91
N ILE A 134 -19.12 4.22 2.74
CA ILE A 134 -18.61 5.56 2.41
C ILE A 134 -19.79 6.47 2.07
N ALA A 135 -19.89 7.65 2.68
CA ALA A 135 -21.02 8.55 2.41
C ALA A 135 -20.99 9.07 0.97
N LEU A 136 -22.16 9.38 0.39
CA LEU A 136 -22.23 9.81 -1.01
C LEU A 136 -21.44 11.10 -1.30
N ASN A 137 -21.38 12.00 -0.32
CA ASN A 137 -20.68 13.29 -0.40
C ASN A 137 -19.34 13.28 0.35
N ASP A 138 -18.76 12.09 0.57
CA ASP A 138 -17.46 11.94 1.22
C ASP A 138 -16.34 12.27 0.22
N ASP A 139 -15.43 13.19 0.59
CA ASP A 139 -14.33 13.68 -0.25
C ASP A 139 -13.07 12.79 -0.19
N ARG A 140 -13.13 11.69 0.55
CA ARG A 140 -12.00 10.80 0.76
C ARG A 140 -11.64 9.94 -0.45
N ILE A 141 -12.55 9.77 -1.42
CA ILE A 141 -12.32 8.97 -2.62
C ILE A 141 -11.71 9.84 -3.72
N GLY A 142 -10.63 9.36 -4.32
CA GLY A 142 -10.08 9.92 -5.55
C GLY A 142 -10.06 8.89 -6.67
N PHE A 143 -10.72 9.17 -7.79
CA PHE A 143 -10.65 8.38 -9.01
C PHE A 143 -9.40 8.75 -9.79
N VAL A 144 -8.34 7.93 -9.69
CA VAL A 144 -7.03 8.20 -10.29
C VAL A 144 -6.38 6.91 -10.76
N ASN A 145 -5.75 6.90 -11.93
CA ASN A 145 -4.97 5.73 -12.41
C ASN A 145 -3.47 5.99 -12.55
N GLN A 146 -3.00 7.20 -12.25
CA GLN A 146 -1.59 7.56 -12.31
C GLN A 146 -1.25 8.70 -11.34
N LEU A 147 -0.01 8.72 -10.87
CA LEU A 147 0.55 9.82 -10.08
C LEU A 147 1.92 10.21 -10.64
N GLY A 148 2.11 11.49 -10.94
CA GLY A 148 3.37 11.98 -11.53
C GLY A 148 3.72 11.31 -12.86
N GLY A 149 2.71 10.89 -13.64
CA GLY A 149 2.90 10.16 -14.91
C GLY A 149 3.23 8.67 -14.73
N ILE A 150 3.24 8.16 -13.51
CA ILE A 150 3.49 6.74 -13.21
C ILE A 150 2.14 6.05 -13.00
N PRO A 151 1.82 4.98 -13.76
CA PRO A 151 0.60 4.19 -13.57
C PRO A 151 0.53 3.58 -12.17
N LEU A 152 -0.64 3.66 -11.54
CA LEU A 152 -0.92 3.07 -10.23
C LEU A 152 -1.50 1.68 -10.38
N ASP A 153 -0.63 0.67 -10.37
CA ASP A 153 -1.03 -0.72 -10.51
C ASP A 153 -0.28 -1.63 -9.50
N TRP A 154 -0.85 -2.78 -9.16
CA TRP A 154 -0.23 -3.78 -8.29
C TRP A 154 1.13 -4.23 -8.84
N ALA A 155 1.31 -4.19 -10.17
CA ALA A 155 2.57 -4.51 -10.83
C ALA A 155 3.71 -3.56 -10.40
N LEU A 156 3.43 -2.26 -10.21
CA LEU A 156 4.40 -1.30 -9.69
C LEU A 156 4.79 -1.64 -8.24
N GLY A 157 3.81 -1.99 -7.41
CA GLY A 157 4.05 -2.43 -6.04
C GLY A 157 4.91 -3.71 -5.98
N ALA A 158 4.63 -4.68 -6.84
CA ALA A 158 5.42 -5.91 -6.97
C ALA A 158 6.86 -5.62 -7.41
N PHE A 159 7.04 -4.72 -8.38
CA PHE A 159 8.37 -4.26 -8.81
C PHE A 159 9.14 -3.61 -7.66
N ILE A 160 8.52 -2.68 -6.93
CA ILE A 160 9.15 -2.02 -5.77
C ILE A 160 9.54 -3.06 -4.72
N LEU A 161 8.63 -3.97 -4.36
CA LEU A 161 8.89 -5.01 -3.36
C LEU A 161 10.08 -5.89 -3.76
N HIS A 162 10.13 -6.32 -5.03
CA HIS A 162 11.20 -7.17 -5.55
C HIS A 162 12.56 -6.47 -5.61
N ASN A 163 12.58 -5.16 -5.90
CA ASN A 163 13.83 -4.40 -5.94
C ASN A 163 14.29 -3.97 -4.53
N MET A 164 13.36 -3.69 -3.62
CA MET A 164 13.69 -3.35 -2.22
C MET A 164 14.15 -4.56 -1.43
N SER A 165 13.68 -5.78 -1.72
CA SER A 165 14.23 -7.00 -1.08
C SER A 165 15.71 -7.20 -1.39
N ASN A 166 16.20 -6.71 -2.53
CA ASN A 166 17.63 -6.73 -2.87
C ASN A 166 18.42 -5.65 -2.11
N LEU A 167 17.77 -4.55 -1.70
CA LEU A 167 18.39 -3.47 -0.94
C LEU A 167 18.43 -3.75 0.57
N GLU A 168 17.51 -4.54 1.12
CA GLU A 168 17.58 -4.95 2.54
C GLU A 168 18.76 -5.88 2.86
N VAL A 169 19.30 -6.57 1.84
CA VAL A 169 20.54 -7.36 1.97
C VAL A 169 21.78 -6.45 2.14
N GLU A 170 21.69 -5.17 1.79
CA GLU A 170 22.75 -4.17 1.96
C GLU A 170 22.62 -3.34 3.24
N ARG A 171 21.85 -3.74 4.24
CA ARG A 171 22.06 -3.20 5.60
C ARG A 171 23.36 -3.79 6.15
N PRO A 172 24.42 -2.99 6.36
CA PRO A 172 25.69 -3.56 6.76
C PRO A 172 25.53 -4.18 8.16
N HIS A 173 25.91 -5.46 8.25
CA HIS A 173 25.71 -6.38 9.38
C HIS A 173 26.03 -5.80 10.78
N TRP A 174 26.86 -4.75 10.86
CA TRP A 174 27.17 -4.06 12.10
C TRP A 174 26.01 -3.23 12.68
N ILE A 175 25.08 -2.72 11.84
CA ILE A 175 23.93 -1.92 12.30
C ILE A 175 22.86 -2.81 12.94
N SER A 176 22.62 -4.01 12.42
CA SER A 176 21.69 -4.98 13.01
C SER A 176 22.17 -5.49 14.36
N ILE A 177 23.49 -5.70 14.54
CA ILE A 177 24.10 -6.04 15.83
C ILE A 177 23.92 -4.92 16.87
N LEU A 178 23.91 -3.67 16.44
CA LEU A 178 23.75 -2.50 17.33
C LEU A 178 22.30 -2.22 17.71
N LEU A 179 21.34 -2.51 16.84
CA LEU A 179 19.91 -2.21 17.05
C LEU A 179 19.14 -3.35 17.74
N ILE A 180 19.54 -4.61 17.54
CA ILE A 180 18.99 -5.76 18.25
C ILE A 180 19.93 -6.02 19.43
N GLY A 181 19.77 -5.22 20.48
CA GLY A 181 20.58 -5.32 21.70
C GLY A 181 20.38 -6.67 22.39
N ASP A 182 21.13 -7.67 21.94
CA ASP A 182 21.36 -8.89 22.71
C ASP A 182 22.13 -8.47 23.96
N SER A 183 21.52 -8.67 25.13
CA SER A 183 22.05 -8.25 26.43
C SER A 183 23.49 -8.74 26.65
N ASN A 184 23.86 -9.85 26.00
CA ASN A 184 25.19 -10.45 26.07
C ASN A 184 26.26 -9.62 25.34
N VAL A 185 25.93 -8.96 24.23
CA VAL A 185 26.88 -8.16 23.43
C VAL A 185 27.19 -6.85 24.13
N LEU A 186 26.16 -6.18 24.66
CA LEU A 186 26.32 -4.96 25.46
C LEU A 186 27.13 -5.22 26.73
N PHE A 187 26.87 -6.35 27.40
CA PHE A 187 27.63 -6.77 28.57
C PHE A 187 29.10 -7.03 28.24
N SER A 188 29.37 -7.72 27.12
CA SER A 188 30.74 -7.97 26.65
C SER A 188 31.52 -6.68 26.40
N LEU A 189 30.92 -5.71 25.70
CA LEU A 189 31.57 -4.41 25.44
C LEU A 189 31.85 -3.63 26.74
N PHE A 190 30.93 -3.67 27.70
CA PHE A 190 31.12 -3.04 29.01
C PHE A 190 32.28 -3.69 29.78
N VAL A 191 32.34 -5.03 29.80
CA VAL A 191 33.44 -5.78 30.43
C VAL A 191 34.78 -5.45 29.76
N ILE A 192 34.84 -5.41 28.43
CA ILE A 192 36.06 -5.06 27.69
C ILE A 192 36.52 -3.64 28.04
N SER A 193 35.60 -2.68 28.09
CA SER A 193 35.90 -1.29 28.48
C SER A 193 36.48 -1.22 29.89
N LEU A 194 35.88 -1.94 30.85
CA LEU A 194 36.38 -2.02 32.22
C LEU A 194 37.77 -2.65 32.31
N VAL A 195 38.03 -3.72 31.55
CA VAL A 195 39.35 -4.37 31.49
C VAL A 195 40.39 -3.42 30.91
N VAL A 196 40.08 -2.71 29.82
CA VAL A 196 41.01 -1.72 29.21
C VAL A 196 41.32 -0.59 30.19
N ILE A 197 40.30 -0.06 30.89
CA ILE A 197 40.49 0.96 31.93
C ILE A 197 41.33 0.42 33.08
N PHE A 198 41.11 -0.83 33.50
CA PHE A 198 41.88 -1.46 34.56
C PHE A 198 43.35 -1.65 34.15
N MET A 199 43.59 -2.13 32.94
CA MET A 199 44.94 -2.31 32.38
C MET A 199 45.65 -0.96 32.24
N ALA A 200 44.99 0.07 31.73
CA ALA A 200 45.53 1.44 31.66
C ALA A 200 45.82 2.03 33.04
N ARG A 201 44.96 1.78 34.03
CA ARG A 201 45.20 2.18 35.43
C ARG A 201 46.34 1.42 36.07
N SER A 202 46.51 0.15 35.74
CA SER A 202 47.58 -0.69 36.26
C SER A 202 48.92 -0.29 35.64
N THR A 203 48.98 -0.04 34.33
CA THR A 203 50.18 0.46 33.66
C THR A 203 50.55 1.87 34.14
N THR A 204 49.59 2.78 34.30
CA THR A 204 49.87 4.13 34.86
C THR A 204 50.29 4.09 36.33
N LYS A 205 49.80 3.14 37.14
CA LYS A 205 50.31 2.91 38.51
C LYS A 205 51.72 2.31 38.50
N PHE A 206 52.02 1.38 37.58
CA PHE A 206 53.35 0.79 37.42
C PHE A 206 54.36 1.78 36.82
N TRP A 207 53.88 2.76 36.04
CA TRP A 207 54.67 3.83 35.43
C TRP A 207 54.83 5.07 36.32
N LYS A 208 54.50 5.00 37.62
CA LYS A 208 54.96 6.06 38.54
C LYS A 208 56.49 6.04 38.53
N PRO A 209 57.16 7.10 38.03
CA PRO A 209 58.61 7.09 37.91
C PRO A 209 59.20 7.03 39.32
N GLN A 210 60.06 6.03 39.56
CA GLN A 210 60.78 5.85 40.82
C GLN A 210 61.83 6.94 41.07
N LEU A 211 61.95 7.93 40.19
CA LEU A 211 62.97 8.98 40.22
C LEU A 211 62.30 10.35 40.24
N LYS A 212 62.60 11.14 41.28
CA LYS A 212 62.19 12.54 41.39
C LYS A 212 63.41 13.42 41.08
N THR A 213 63.29 14.24 40.05
CA THR A 213 64.25 15.30 39.74
C THR A 213 63.91 16.54 40.54
N ILE A 214 64.86 17.01 41.36
CA ILE A 214 64.73 18.24 42.14
C ILE A 214 65.85 19.17 41.68
N TYR A 215 65.54 20.44 41.42
CA TYR A 215 66.51 21.46 41.04
C TYR A 215 67.09 22.11 42.31
N ASP A 216 68.40 21.97 42.50
CA ASP A 216 69.10 22.56 43.64
C ASP A 216 69.53 23.99 43.27
N LEU A 217 68.86 24.97 43.87
CA LEU A 217 69.06 26.40 43.60
C LEU A 217 70.41 26.92 44.11
N GLU A 218 71.02 26.30 45.12
CA GLU A 218 72.35 26.70 45.61
C GLU A 218 73.46 26.21 44.69
N LYS A 219 73.31 25.00 44.12
CA LYS A 219 74.33 24.36 43.30
C LYS A 219 74.12 24.49 41.78
N GLY A 220 73.03 25.12 41.36
CA GLY A 220 72.70 25.36 39.96
C GLY A 220 72.61 24.09 39.10
N ARG A 221 72.19 22.95 39.69
CA ARG A 221 72.14 21.66 38.99
C ARG A 221 70.93 20.82 39.39
N TYR A 222 70.51 19.94 38.47
CA TYR A 222 69.46 18.95 38.72
C TYR A 222 70.01 17.75 39.50
N ILE A 223 69.30 17.31 40.54
CA ILE A 223 69.59 16.09 41.30
C ILE A 223 68.47 15.08 41.05
N VAL A 224 68.85 13.88 40.62
CA VAL A 224 67.91 12.76 40.43
C VAL A 224 67.96 11.88 41.68
N THR A 225 66.84 11.76 42.40
CA THR A 225 66.74 10.92 43.61
C THR A 225 65.76 9.78 43.41
N ARG A 226 66.08 8.58 43.91
CA ARG A 226 65.16 7.44 43.89
C ARG A 226 64.17 7.57 45.07
N VAL A 227 62.88 7.57 44.78
CA VAL A 227 61.83 7.60 45.79
C VAL A 227 61.79 6.23 46.48
N GLY A 228 62.25 6.16 47.73
CA GLY A 228 62.12 4.97 48.56
C GLY A 228 60.65 4.65 48.83
N ARG A 229 60.32 3.36 48.82
CA ARG A 229 58.96 2.83 48.96
C ARG A 229 58.30 3.22 50.28
#